data_AF-A0A1I7Y2P2-F1
#
_entry.id   AF-A0A1I7Y2P2-F1
#
_cell.length_a   1.000
_cell.length_b   1.000
_cell.length_c   1.000
_cell.angle_alpha   90.00
_cell.angle_beta   90.00
_cell.angle_gamma   90.00
#
_symmetry.space_group_name_H-M   'P 1'
#
loop_
_entity.id
_entity.type
_entity.pdbx_description
1 polymer ?
#
loop_
_entity_poly.entity_id
_entity_poly.type
_entity_poly.pdbx_seq_one_letter_code
_entity_poly.pdbx_strand_id
1 'polypeptide(L)'
;MGALADMLVDAGHDVTVLYNEMNPDVHIVGTKKAKTLSVPASEEVKAYFHGDGYISDTWTMVTANPLAQRSLNVAYGEAIAAQCVNLVKNHSGVLEQLRRERFDILLHEVMDYCQLGIMQAAGIKSHVFFQSAVFLDGVAEAVGISTNPSLIPSFFATAGEEMTLWERVVNSIQVYMSKEYSRIMYVIEERAFQEYMGDDFVPFQDLIDQATFVITNSDPFLDFPRPIISKVYDLGGMCVKEPKPLDRMWTDILAKRDTTVLIAFGSIVKSYTMPSNMKTALVDTFARFPDVTFIWKYETNDTLFLQGAQNVYAAPWIPQNDLLNHPSVKLFIMHGGMNSIHEAAHRGVPLVVVPQCADQMRNAKMIARLGNGVDFDRFDLNDADKISEVIRKVLNEKSYSKTAERVALMIKNRPINQTTSFLRLVEFAAKFGPVPSMTSLAPRTTLIAYFMLDAIALFFFTIICLGVILYYSVKSVFVYVSNRKRKIKEQ
;
A
#
# COMPACT_ATOMS: atom_id res chain seq x y z
N MET A 1 6.22 -9.52 6.96
CA MET A 1 5.91 -10.80 7.64
C MET A 1 7.06 -11.39 8.45
N GLY A 2 8.27 -11.62 7.91
CA GLY A 2 9.36 -12.29 8.67
C GLY A 2 9.72 -11.67 10.03
N ALA A 3 9.81 -10.34 10.11
CA ALA A 3 10.07 -9.65 11.38
C ALA A 3 8.91 -9.79 12.40
N LEU A 4 7.66 -9.85 11.93
CA LEU A 4 6.50 -10.08 12.78
C LEU A 4 6.51 -11.51 13.37
N ALA A 5 6.88 -12.49 12.55
CA ALA A 5 7.07 -13.86 13.00
C ALA A 5 8.15 -13.96 14.09
N ASP A 6 9.30 -13.30 13.88
CA ASP A 6 10.37 -13.27 14.89
C ASP A 6 9.90 -12.63 16.21
N MET A 7 9.10 -11.55 16.16
CA MET A 7 8.52 -10.92 17.36
C MET A 7 7.60 -11.86 18.14
N LEU A 8 6.81 -12.68 17.45
CA LEU A 8 5.92 -13.66 18.09
C LEU A 8 6.72 -14.80 18.73
N VAL A 9 7.77 -15.28 18.07
CA VAL A 9 8.68 -16.28 18.66
C VAL A 9 9.34 -15.70 19.91
N ASP A 10 9.79 -14.45 19.87
CA ASP A 10 10.38 -13.77 21.03
C ASP A 10 9.40 -13.58 22.19
N ALA A 11 8.10 -13.50 21.90
CA ALA A 11 7.03 -13.47 22.90
C ALA A 11 6.64 -14.87 23.42
N GLY A 12 7.26 -15.94 22.94
CA GLY A 12 7.06 -17.32 23.40
C GLY A 12 6.00 -18.11 22.63
N HIS A 13 5.55 -17.63 21.47
CA HIS A 13 4.59 -18.33 20.62
C HIS A 13 5.28 -19.36 19.72
N ASP A 14 4.62 -20.49 19.41
CA ASP A 14 5.06 -21.43 18.38
C ASP A 14 4.63 -20.91 17.01
N VAL A 15 5.60 -20.54 16.17
CA VAL A 15 5.35 -19.85 14.90
C VAL A 15 5.87 -20.69 13.75
N THR A 16 5.01 -20.92 12.77
CA THR A 16 5.36 -21.49 11.47
C THR A 16 5.05 -20.49 10.36
N VAL A 17 6.03 -20.22 9.51
CA VAL A 17 5.91 -19.38 8.32
C VAL A 17 5.81 -20.28 7.10
N LEU A 18 4.67 -20.24 6.42
CA LEU A 18 4.55 -20.80 5.08
C LEU A 18 5.10 -19.79 4.06
N TYR A 19 6.21 -20.13 3.43
CA TYR A 19 6.79 -19.38 2.33
C TYR A 19 6.38 -20.00 1.00
N ASN A 20 5.34 -19.43 0.38
CA ASN A 20 4.89 -19.79 -0.95
C ASN A 20 5.69 -18.96 -1.97
N GLU A 21 6.74 -19.53 -2.54
CA GLU A 21 7.71 -18.80 -3.35
C GLU A 21 7.07 -18.31 -4.67
N MET A 22 7.13 -17.00 -4.90
CA MET A 22 6.61 -16.36 -6.12
C MET A 22 7.71 -15.95 -7.09
N ASN A 23 8.88 -15.52 -6.59
CA ASN A 23 9.99 -15.09 -7.43
C ASN A 23 11.31 -15.64 -6.88
N PRO A 24 11.93 -16.62 -7.56
CA PRO A 24 13.18 -17.22 -7.11
C PRO A 24 14.39 -16.27 -7.23
N ASP A 25 14.29 -15.22 -8.06
CA ASP A 25 15.36 -14.24 -8.27
C ASP A 25 15.43 -13.20 -7.13
N VAL A 26 14.44 -13.18 -6.23
CA VAL A 26 14.37 -12.23 -5.12
C VAL A 26 14.80 -12.89 -3.81
N HIS A 27 16.00 -12.57 -3.35
CA HIS A 27 16.47 -12.98 -2.03
C HIS A 27 15.79 -12.17 -0.93
N ILE A 28 14.85 -12.80 -0.22
CA ILE A 28 14.18 -12.19 0.93
C ILE A 28 14.92 -12.44 2.25
N VAL A 29 14.96 -11.42 3.10
CA VAL A 29 15.32 -11.59 4.52
C VAL A 29 14.06 -12.07 5.23
N GLY A 30 13.82 -13.38 5.17
CA GLY A 30 12.70 -14.04 5.86
C GLY A 30 12.83 -13.99 7.39
N THR A 31 12.02 -14.80 8.08
CA THR A 31 12.18 -15.05 9.52
C THR A 31 13.53 -15.68 9.81
N LYS A 32 14.11 -15.38 10.98
CA LYS A 32 15.34 -16.02 11.48
C LYS A 32 15.09 -17.01 12.61
N LYS A 33 13.88 -17.01 13.17
CA LYS A 33 13.56 -17.73 14.41
C LYS A 33 12.41 -18.73 14.25
N ALA A 34 11.43 -18.45 13.39
CA ALA A 34 10.26 -19.31 13.21
C ALA A 34 10.58 -20.53 12.33
N LYS A 35 9.78 -21.59 12.47
CA LYS A 35 9.81 -22.75 11.57
C LYS A 35 9.37 -22.30 10.18
N THR A 36 10.03 -22.75 9.12
CA THR A 36 9.67 -22.37 7.75
C THR A 36 9.26 -23.60 6.95
N LEU A 37 8.08 -23.54 6.34
CA LEU A 37 7.65 -24.47 5.31
C LEU A 37 7.70 -23.75 3.98
N SER A 38 8.52 -24.22 3.05
CA SER A 38 8.68 -23.57 1.74
C SER A 38 8.01 -24.40 0.66
N VAL A 39 7.30 -23.73 -0.24
CA VAL A 39 6.70 -24.31 -1.43
C VAL A 39 7.36 -23.61 -2.63
N PRO A 40 8.11 -24.36 -3.46
CA PRO A 40 8.83 -23.76 -4.58
C PRO A 40 7.86 -23.19 -5.62
N ALA A 41 8.32 -22.18 -6.36
CA ALA A 41 7.55 -21.61 -7.46
C ALA A 41 7.22 -22.66 -8.54
N SER A 42 6.00 -22.62 -9.10
CA SER A 42 5.63 -23.40 -10.28
C SER A 42 6.39 -22.92 -11.52
N GLU A 43 6.45 -23.73 -12.59
CA GLU A 43 7.12 -23.31 -13.82
C GLU A 43 6.43 -22.12 -14.49
N GLU A 44 5.11 -22.03 -14.40
CA GLU A 44 4.32 -20.89 -14.89
C GLU A 44 4.67 -19.60 -14.11
N VAL A 45 4.79 -19.71 -12.79
CA VAL A 45 5.15 -18.60 -11.90
C VAL A 45 6.58 -18.14 -12.19
N LYS A 46 7.51 -19.10 -12.32
CA LYS A 46 8.88 -18.80 -12.73
C LYS A 46 8.89 -18.08 -14.08
N ALA A 47 8.16 -18.58 -15.08
CA ALA A 47 8.12 -17.95 -16.40
C ALA A 47 7.61 -16.50 -16.36
N TYR A 48 6.65 -16.19 -15.49
CA TYR A 48 6.14 -14.82 -15.31
C TYR A 48 7.17 -13.88 -14.65
N PHE A 49 7.84 -14.36 -13.60
CA PHE A 49 8.78 -13.53 -12.82
C PHE A 49 10.24 -13.63 -13.28
N HIS A 50 10.56 -14.52 -14.22
CA HIS A 50 11.91 -14.77 -14.67
C HIS A 50 12.47 -13.57 -15.45
N GLY A 51 13.66 -13.15 -15.05
CA GLY A 51 14.34 -12.01 -15.64
C GLY A 51 13.67 -10.69 -15.29
N ASP A 52 14.00 -9.65 -16.05
CA ASP A 52 13.60 -8.29 -15.67
C ASP A 52 12.40 -7.76 -16.43
N GLY A 53 11.81 -8.49 -17.38
CA GLY A 53 10.75 -7.95 -18.27
C GLY A 53 9.55 -7.35 -17.52
N TYR A 54 9.04 -8.05 -16.50
CA TYR A 54 7.95 -7.56 -15.65
C TYR A 54 8.29 -6.26 -14.88
N ILE A 55 9.59 -5.98 -14.68
CA ILE A 55 10.07 -4.87 -13.85
C ILE A 55 10.72 -3.76 -14.68
N SER A 56 11.40 -4.07 -15.78
CA SER A 56 12.05 -3.09 -16.66
C SER A 56 11.06 -2.08 -17.21
N ASP A 57 9.83 -2.54 -17.44
CA ASP A 57 8.73 -1.70 -17.87
C ASP A 57 8.40 -0.63 -16.82
N THR A 58 8.68 -0.82 -15.53
CA THR A 58 8.30 0.16 -14.49
C THR A 58 8.96 1.54 -14.65
N TRP A 59 10.15 1.60 -15.26
CA TRP A 59 10.86 2.87 -15.52
C TRP A 59 10.21 3.71 -16.64
N THR A 60 9.50 3.06 -17.57
CA THR A 60 8.98 3.70 -18.80
C THR A 60 7.47 3.54 -18.97
N MET A 61 6.83 2.66 -18.21
CA MET A 61 5.41 2.34 -18.30
C MET A 61 4.57 3.54 -17.92
N VAL A 62 3.49 3.77 -18.65
CA VAL A 62 2.48 4.77 -18.28
C VAL A 62 1.39 4.06 -17.48
N THR A 63 1.49 4.11 -16.16
CA THR A 63 0.54 3.50 -15.21
C THR A 63 -0.85 4.17 -15.22
N ALA A 64 -0.99 5.31 -15.91
CA ALA A 64 -2.26 6.04 -16.01
C ALA A 64 -3.27 5.41 -16.98
N ASN A 65 -2.92 4.39 -17.77
CA ASN A 65 -3.84 3.73 -18.69
C ASN A 65 -4.63 2.61 -17.99
N PRO A 66 -5.97 2.75 -17.80
CA PRO A 66 -6.76 1.75 -17.07
C PRO A 66 -6.79 0.37 -17.72
N LEU A 67 -6.75 0.29 -19.06
CA LEU A 67 -6.80 -0.98 -19.78
C LEU A 67 -5.48 -1.74 -19.64
N ALA A 68 -4.35 -1.03 -19.76
CA ALA A 68 -3.02 -1.62 -19.56
C ALA A 68 -2.88 -2.12 -18.11
N GLN A 69 -3.30 -1.31 -17.13
CA GLN A 69 -3.29 -1.72 -15.73
C GLN A 69 -4.17 -2.95 -15.47
N ARG A 70 -5.36 -3.02 -16.08
CA ARG A 70 -6.24 -4.18 -15.95
C ARG A 70 -5.58 -5.45 -16.52
N SER A 71 -4.97 -5.38 -17.69
CA SER A 71 -4.24 -6.52 -18.27
C SER A 71 -3.09 -6.98 -17.38
N LEU A 72 -2.33 -6.03 -16.80
CA LEU A 72 -1.27 -6.34 -15.84
C LEU A 72 -1.82 -7.04 -14.59
N ASN A 73 -2.92 -6.55 -14.04
CA ASN A 73 -3.56 -7.13 -12.85
C ASN A 73 -4.06 -8.55 -13.12
N VAL A 74 -4.65 -8.82 -14.29
CA VAL A 74 -5.09 -10.17 -14.67
C VAL A 74 -3.90 -11.11 -14.77
N ALA A 75 -2.84 -10.72 -15.47
CA ALA A 75 -1.66 -11.56 -15.64
C ALA A 75 -0.96 -11.84 -14.30
N TYR A 76 -0.89 -10.84 -13.41
CA TYR A 76 -0.37 -10.99 -12.05
C TYR A 76 -1.24 -11.93 -11.20
N GLY A 77 -2.57 -11.78 -11.28
CA GLY A 77 -3.53 -12.67 -10.61
C GLY A 77 -3.48 -14.11 -11.10
N GLU A 78 -3.29 -14.32 -12.41
CA GLU A 78 -3.10 -15.66 -12.99
C GLU A 78 -1.80 -16.31 -12.49
N ALA A 79 -0.71 -15.56 -12.38
CA ALA A 79 0.55 -16.07 -11.82
C ALA A 79 0.38 -16.48 -10.34
N ILE A 80 -0.27 -15.64 -9.53
CA ILE A 80 -0.54 -15.97 -8.12
C ILE A 80 -1.46 -17.20 -8.00
N ALA A 81 -2.52 -17.26 -8.79
CA ALA A 81 -3.43 -18.40 -8.78
C ALA A 81 -2.74 -19.70 -9.25
N ALA A 82 -1.82 -19.63 -10.22
CA ALA A 82 -1.01 -20.78 -10.62
C ALA A 82 -0.17 -21.31 -9.44
N GLN A 83 0.37 -20.43 -8.60
CA GLN A 83 1.06 -20.84 -7.39
C GLN A 83 0.10 -21.47 -6.35
N CYS A 84 -1.13 -20.96 -6.22
CA CYS A 84 -2.15 -21.59 -5.39
C CYS A 84 -2.51 -22.99 -5.90
N VAL A 85 -2.67 -23.16 -7.22
CA VAL A 85 -2.92 -24.45 -7.85
C VAL A 85 -1.77 -25.42 -7.59
N ASN A 86 -0.51 -24.95 -7.71
CA ASN A 86 0.67 -25.75 -7.41
C ASN A 86 0.71 -26.21 -5.94
N LEU A 87 0.30 -25.35 -5.00
CA LEU A 87 0.18 -25.71 -3.59
C LEU A 87 -0.87 -26.82 -3.39
N VAL A 88 -2.09 -26.64 -3.90
CA VAL A 88 -3.18 -27.60 -3.65
C VAL A 88 -3.03 -28.90 -4.44
N LYS A 89 -2.46 -28.89 -5.65
CA LYS A 89 -2.35 -30.09 -6.51
C LYS A 89 -1.04 -30.84 -6.28
N ASN A 90 0.09 -30.14 -6.21
CA ASN A 90 1.42 -30.78 -6.20
C ASN A 90 2.05 -30.83 -4.79
N HIS A 91 1.62 -29.96 -3.87
CA HIS A 91 2.17 -29.85 -2.52
C HIS A 91 1.10 -29.97 -1.43
N SER A 92 0.02 -30.71 -1.70
CA SER A 92 -1.10 -30.91 -0.75
C SER A 92 -0.66 -31.48 0.60
N GLY A 93 0.45 -32.21 0.65
CA GLY A 93 1.07 -32.67 1.90
C GLY A 93 1.43 -31.54 2.88
N VAL A 94 1.71 -30.33 2.37
CA VAL A 94 1.92 -29.14 3.21
C VAL A 94 0.61 -28.71 3.88
N LEU A 95 -0.51 -28.74 3.17
CA LEU A 95 -1.84 -28.42 3.75
C LEU A 95 -2.22 -29.45 4.83
N GLU A 96 -1.95 -30.73 4.59
CA GLU A 96 -2.15 -31.80 5.57
C GLU A 96 -1.25 -31.63 6.80
N GLN A 97 -0.01 -31.20 6.62
CA GLN A 97 0.87 -30.86 7.74
C GLN A 97 0.30 -29.70 8.55
N LEU A 98 -0.08 -28.59 7.89
CA LEU A 98 -0.66 -27.42 8.56
C LEU A 98 -1.93 -27.78 9.34
N ARG A 99 -2.77 -28.67 8.79
CA ARG A 99 -3.97 -29.18 9.45
C ARG A 99 -3.67 -29.98 10.72
N ARG A 100 -2.57 -30.74 10.73
CA ARG A 100 -2.14 -31.56 11.89
C ARG A 100 -1.57 -30.72 13.03
N GLU A 101 -0.94 -29.59 12.72
CA GLU A 101 -0.37 -28.67 13.72
C GLU A 101 -1.45 -27.98 14.56
N ARG A 102 -2.68 -27.83 14.03
CA ARG A 102 -3.84 -27.22 14.73
C ARG A 102 -3.55 -25.80 15.24
N PHE A 103 -3.11 -24.92 14.34
CA PHE A 103 -2.84 -23.52 14.67
C PHE A 103 -4.09 -22.78 15.20
N ASP A 104 -3.88 -21.95 16.23
CA ASP A 104 -4.93 -21.12 16.82
C ASP A 104 -5.35 -19.93 15.94
N ILE A 105 -4.39 -19.38 15.16
CA ILE A 105 -4.59 -18.18 14.36
C ILE A 105 -3.72 -18.19 13.09
N LEU A 106 -4.27 -17.65 12.00
CA LEU A 106 -3.52 -17.31 10.79
C LEU A 106 -3.19 -15.82 10.74
N LEU A 107 -1.93 -15.50 10.48
CA LEU A 107 -1.47 -14.16 10.15
C LEU A 107 -1.04 -14.13 8.68
N HIS A 108 -1.71 -13.33 7.85
CA HIS A 108 -1.45 -13.34 6.41
C HIS A 108 -1.51 -11.95 5.79
N GLU A 109 -0.89 -11.77 4.62
CA GLU A 109 -1.02 -10.56 3.81
C GLU A 109 -2.33 -10.61 3.00
N VAL A 110 -2.85 -9.46 2.56
CA VAL A 110 -4.04 -9.35 1.69
C VAL A 110 -3.75 -8.60 0.37
N MET A 111 -2.59 -8.86 -0.24
CA MET A 111 -2.32 -8.49 -1.63
C MET A 111 -2.58 -9.64 -2.61
N ASP A 112 -2.47 -10.87 -2.12
CA ASP A 112 -3.04 -12.10 -2.64
C ASP A 112 -4.05 -12.68 -1.62
N TYR A 113 -4.91 -13.58 -2.06
CA TYR A 113 -6.02 -14.15 -1.29
C TYR A 113 -5.89 -15.67 -1.04
N CYS A 114 -4.86 -16.30 -1.61
CA CYS A 114 -4.52 -17.71 -1.49
C CYS A 114 -4.51 -18.20 -0.04
N GLN A 115 -4.09 -17.34 0.89
CA GLN A 115 -3.98 -17.67 2.30
C GLN A 115 -5.34 -17.92 2.95
N LEU A 116 -6.42 -17.35 2.42
CA LEU A 116 -7.79 -17.62 2.88
C LEU A 116 -8.24 -19.04 2.49
N GLY A 117 -7.78 -19.53 1.34
CA GLY A 117 -7.92 -20.94 0.97
C GLY A 117 -7.08 -21.86 1.86
N ILE A 118 -5.82 -21.49 2.11
CA ILE A 118 -4.94 -22.25 3.03
C ILE A 118 -5.55 -22.32 4.44
N MET A 119 -6.14 -21.23 4.92
CA MET A 119 -6.82 -21.14 6.21
C MET A 119 -7.92 -22.21 6.33
N GLN A 120 -8.78 -22.30 5.31
CA GLN A 120 -9.86 -23.28 5.25
C GLN A 120 -9.31 -24.72 5.19
N ALA A 121 -8.29 -24.98 4.37
CA ALA A 121 -7.69 -26.31 4.21
C ALA A 121 -7.05 -26.81 5.51
N ALA A 122 -6.39 -25.90 6.23
CA ALA A 122 -5.76 -26.17 7.51
C ALA A 122 -6.77 -26.22 8.69
N GLY A 123 -8.03 -25.84 8.47
CA GLY A 123 -9.06 -25.81 9.50
C GLY A 123 -8.86 -24.70 10.55
N ILE A 124 -8.18 -23.61 10.19
CA ILE A 124 -7.92 -22.47 11.06
C ILE A 124 -9.17 -21.57 11.08
N LYS A 125 -9.61 -21.15 12.27
CA LYS A 125 -10.88 -20.42 12.45
C LYS A 125 -10.74 -18.93 12.73
N SER A 126 -9.55 -18.49 13.14
CA SER A 126 -9.26 -17.10 13.43
C SER A 126 -8.14 -16.60 12.55
N HIS A 127 -8.25 -15.37 12.08
CA HIS A 127 -7.18 -14.71 11.36
C HIS A 127 -7.14 -13.21 11.61
N VAL A 128 -5.94 -12.68 11.40
CA VAL A 128 -5.66 -11.25 11.27
C VAL A 128 -4.89 -11.08 9.98
N PHE A 129 -5.36 -10.17 9.13
CA PHE A 129 -4.63 -9.86 7.91
C PHE A 129 -3.84 -8.56 8.04
N PHE A 130 -2.70 -8.56 7.35
CA PHE A 130 -1.78 -7.47 7.25
C PHE A 130 -1.89 -6.86 5.87
N GLN A 131 -1.70 -5.55 5.82
CA GLN A 131 -1.45 -4.87 4.59
C GLN A 131 -0.07 -4.22 4.63
N SER A 132 0.87 -4.79 3.90
CA SER A 132 2.27 -4.37 3.82
C SER A 132 2.46 -3.02 3.10
N ALA A 133 1.48 -2.63 2.28
CA ALA A 133 1.36 -1.30 1.71
C ALA A 133 0.25 -0.49 2.43
N VAL A 134 0.04 0.75 1.99
CA VAL A 134 -1.11 1.57 2.43
C VAL A 134 -2.43 0.91 2.03
N PHE A 135 -3.48 1.10 2.81
CA PHE A 135 -4.75 0.35 2.72
C PHE A 135 -5.37 0.36 1.29
N LEU A 136 -5.68 -0.82 0.75
CA LEU A 136 -6.25 -1.05 -0.58
C LEU A 136 -7.74 -0.70 -0.56
N ASP A 137 -8.23 -0.07 -1.63
CA ASP A 137 -9.62 0.41 -1.68
C ASP A 137 -10.62 -0.76 -1.69
N GLY A 138 -10.30 -1.86 -2.38
CA GLY A 138 -11.16 -3.05 -2.39
C GLY A 138 -11.23 -3.75 -1.04
N VAL A 139 -10.09 -3.87 -0.34
CA VAL A 139 -10.06 -4.43 1.02
C VAL A 139 -10.79 -3.52 2.00
N ALA A 140 -10.62 -2.19 1.88
CA ALA A 140 -11.33 -1.22 2.70
C ALA A 140 -12.85 -1.34 2.52
N GLU A 141 -13.32 -1.46 1.28
CA GLU A 141 -14.74 -1.69 0.98
C GLU A 141 -15.23 -3.02 1.56
N ALA A 142 -14.44 -4.09 1.43
CA ALA A 142 -14.80 -5.42 1.93
C ALA A 142 -15.00 -5.46 3.45
N VAL A 143 -14.25 -4.67 4.22
CA VAL A 143 -14.42 -4.55 5.68
C VAL A 143 -15.33 -3.39 6.10
N GLY A 144 -15.92 -2.67 5.14
CA GLY A 144 -16.93 -1.64 5.37
C GLY A 144 -16.39 -0.26 5.77
N ILE A 145 -15.18 0.06 5.31
CA ILE A 145 -14.57 1.38 5.42
C ILE A 145 -14.89 2.20 4.16
N SER A 146 -15.17 3.49 4.34
CA SER A 146 -15.44 4.40 3.24
C SER A 146 -14.20 4.60 2.35
N THR A 147 -14.40 4.53 1.04
CA THR A 147 -13.42 4.86 0.00
C THR A 147 -13.87 6.09 -0.79
N ASN A 148 -14.34 7.13 -0.09
CA ASN A 148 -14.90 8.32 -0.75
C ASN A 148 -13.82 9.02 -1.60
N PRO A 149 -13.94 9.01 -2.94
CA PRO A 149 -12.88 9.50 -3.83
C PRO A 149 -12.75 11.03 -3.82
N SER A 150 -13.67 11.75 -3.17
CA SER A 150 -13.57 13.20 -3.01
C SER A 150 -12.67 13.64 -1.85
N LEU A 151 -12.36 12.73 -0.91
CA LEU A 151 -11.63 13.02 0.33
C LEU A 151 -10.40 12.15 0.51
N ILE A 152 -10.44 10.92 0.00
CA ILE A 152 -9.40 9.92 0.26
C ILE A 152 -8.66 9.63 -1.06
N PRO A 153 -7.35 9.90 -1.14
CA PRO A 153 -6.52 9.45 -2.25
C PRO A 153 -6.53 7.92 -2.31
N SER A 154 -6.92 7.38 -3.47
CA SER A 154 -6.84 5.95 -3.79
C SER A 154 -5.45 5.38 -3.55
N PHE A 155 -5.37 4.06 -3.37
CA PHE A 155 -4.12 3.32 -3.45
C PHE A 155 -3.28 3.69 -4.69
N PHE A 156 -3.90 3.85 -5.86
CA PHE A 156 -3.23 4.24 -7.10
C PHE A 156 -3.22 5.76 -7.36
N ALA A 157 -3.49 6.59 -6.34
CA ALA A 157 -3.68 8.02 -6.54
C ALA A 157 -2.42 8.71 -7.06
N THR A 158 -2.64 9.66 -7.97
CA THR A 158 -1.62 10.61 -8.45
C THR A 158 -1.83 12.02 -7.91
N ALA A 159 -2.79 12.18 -6.99
CA ALA A 159 -3.13 13.44 -6.32
C ALA A 159 -3.07 13.27 -4.79
N GLY A 160 -2.92 14.38 -4.08
CA GLY A 160 -2.94 14.42 -2.61
C GLY A 160 -4.37 14.54 -2.05
N GLU A 161 -4.48 14.91 -0.77
CA GLU A 161 -5.78 15.08 -0.09
C GLU A 161 -6.57 16.31 -0.56
N GLU A 162 -5.88 17.39 -0.93
CA GLU A 162 -6.50 18.57 -1.54
C GLU A 162 -6.56 18.39 -3.06
N MET A 163 -7.75 18.05 -3.56
CA MET A 163 -7.99 17.75 -4.97
C MET A 163 -8.89 18.78 -5.65
N THR A 164 -8.50 19.20 -6.85
CA THR A 164 -9.36 19.91 -7.80
C THR A 164 -10.52 19.04 -8.26
N LEU A 165 -11.47 19.61 -9.00
CA LEU A 165 -12.55 18.82 -9.62
C LEU A 165 -12.00 17.71 -10.53
N TRP A 166 -11.00 18.03 -11.35
CA TRP A 166 -10.42 17.06 -12.28
C TRP A 166 -9.68 15.95 -11.55
N GLU A 167 -8.88 16.30 -10.53
CA GLU A 167 -8.19 15.29 -9.70
C GLU A 167 -9.17 14.38 -8.97
N ARG A 168 -10.33 14.89 -8.52
CA ARG A 168 -11.39 14.03 -7.95
C ARG A 168 -11.99 13.06 -8.97
N VAL A 169 -12.14 13.47 -10.23
CA VAL A 169 -12.59 12.58 -11.31
C VAL A 169 -11.55 11.49 -11.56
N VAL A 170 -10.28 11.86 -11.68
CA VAL A 170 -9.17 10.91 -11.87
C VAL A 170 -9.04 9.96 -10.68
N ASN A 171 -9.10 10.49 -9.46
CA ASN A 171 -9.05 9.69 -8.23
C ASN A 171 -10.26 8.72 -8.14
N SER A 172 -11.45 9.12 -8.62
CA SER A 172 -12.61 8.22 -8.68
C SER A 172 -12.36 7.02 -9.61
N ILE A 173 -11.70 7.24 -10.74
CA ILE A 173 -11.29 6.17 -11.67
C ILE A 173 -10.23 5.27 -10.98
N GLN A 174 -9.27 5.86 -10.28
CA GLN A 174 -8.22 5.12 -9.57
C GLN A 174 -8.78 4.28 -8.41
N VAL A 175 -9.75 4.79 -7.65
CA VAL A 175 -10.49 4.01 -6.63
C VAL A 175 -11.17 2.81 -7.27
N TYR A 176 -11.86 3.00 -8.41
CA TYR A 176 -12.46 1.88 -9.13
C TYR A 176 -11.41 0.86 -9.58
N MET A 177 -10.27 1.30 -10.11
CA MET A 177 -9.18 0.41 -10.53
C MET A 177 -8.58 -0.39 -9.36
N SER A 178 -8.45 0.23 -8.19
CA SER A 178 -7.96 -0.41 -6.95
C SER A 178 -8.95 -1.45 -6.39
N LYS A 179 -10.25 -1.17 -6.46
CA LYS A 179 -11.30 -2.15 -6.16
C LYS A 179 -11.30 -3.31 -7.14
N GLU A 180 -11.20 -3.00 -8.44
CA GLU A 180 -11.15 -4.02 -9.49
C GLU A 180 -9.89 -4.89 -9.39
N TYR A 181 -8.73 -4.33 -9.00
CA TYR A 181 -7.55 -5.11 -8.66
C TYR A 181 -7.88 -6.17 -7.60
N SER A 182 -8.42 -5.74 -6.46
CA SER A 182 -8.77 -6.64 -5.36
C SER A 182 -9.77 -7.72 -5.81
N ARG A 183 -10.78 -7.34 -6.60
CA ARG A 183 -11.80 -8.26 -7.15
C ARG A 183 -11.22 -9.27 -8.13
N ILE A 184 -10.32 -8.85 -9.02
CA ILE A 184 -9.65 -9.74 -9.98
C ILE A 184 -8.83 -10.79 -9.23
N MET A 185 -7.97 -10.35 -8.31
CA MET A 185 -7.13 -11.23 -7.48
C MET A 185 -8.00 -12.24 -6.73
N TYR A 186 -9.01 -11.73 -6.01
CA TYR A 186 -9.99 -12.52 -5.28
C TYR A 186 -10.63 -13.64 -6.14
N VAL A 187 -11.21 -13.28 -7.29
CA VAL A 187 -11.98 -14.23 -8.13
C VAL A 187 -11.08 -15.29 -8.77
N ILE A 188 -9.87 -14.92 -9.20
CA ILE A 188 -8.97 -15.87 -9.87
C ILE A 188 -8.42 -16.88 -8.86
N GLU A 189 -8.02 -16.42 -7.67
CA GLU A 189 -7.45 -17.29 -6.63
C GLU A 189 -8.49 -18.18 -5.96
N GLU A 190 -9.72 -17.69 -5.77
CA GLU A 190 -10.85 -18.44 -5.21
C GLU A 190 -11.12 -19.74 -5.98
N ARG A 191 -11.04 -19.70 -7.33
CA ARG A 191 -11.27 -20.88 -8.18
C ARG A 191 -10.33 -22.04 -7.86
N ALA A 192 -9.07 -21.75 -7.54
CA ALA A 192 -8.08 -22.78 -7.24
C ALA A 192 -8.46 -23.61 -6.00
N PHE A 193 -9.02 -22.97 -4.99
CA PHE A 193 -9.46 -23.63 -3.76
C PHE A 193 -10.88 -24.18 -3.85
N GLN A 194 -11.77 -23.52 -4.59
CA GLN A 194 -13.10 -24.02 -4.85
C GLN A 194 -13.07 -25.39 -5.57
N GLU A 195 -12.20 -25.55 -6.57
CA GLU A 195 -11.99 -26.85 -7.24
C GLU A 195 -11.43 -27.93 -6.30
N TYR A 196 -10.60 -27.53 -5.33
CA TYR A 196 -9.96 -28.44 -4.37
C TYR A 196 -10.90 -28.88 -3.24
N MET A 197 -11.73 -27.96 -2.74
CA MET A 197 -12.59 -28.18 -1.56
C MET A 197 -14.03 -28.57 -1.90
N GLY A 198 -14.51 -28.29 -3.11
CA GLY A 198 -15.88 -28.57 -3.51
C GLY A 198 -16.90 -27.83 -2.63
N ASP A 199 -17.89 -28.56 -2.13
CA ASP A 199 -19.04 -28.00 -1.40
C ASP A 199 -18.68 -27.40 -0.02
N ASP A 200 -17.52 -27.77 0.54
CA ASP A 200 -17.05 -27.25 1.84
C ASP A 200 -16.40 -25.85 1.74
N PHE A 201 -16.27 -25.31 0.51
CA PHE A 201 -15.62 -24.04 0.26
C PHE A 201 -16.46 -22.83 0.71
N VAL A 202 -15.85 -21.96 1.52
CA VAL A 202 -16.39 -20.65 1.92
C VAL A 202 -15.76 -19.56 1.04
N PRO A 203 -16.57 -18.68 0.42
CA PRO A 203 -16.07 -17.57 -0.40
C PRO A 203 -15.10 -16.67 0.37
N PHE A 204 -14.01 -16.22 -0.27
CA PHE A 204 -13.02 -15.42 0.46
C PHE A 204 -13.56 -14.06 0.91
N GLN A 205 -14.55 -13.49 0.22
CA GLN A 205 -15.19 -12.25 0.66
C GLN A 205 -15.79 -12.38 2.07
N ASP A 206 -16.42 -13.53 2.37
CA ASP A 206 -17.00 -13.80 3.70
C ASP A 206 -15.91 -13.94 4.76
N LEU A 207 -14.74 -14.46 4.38
CA LEU A 207 -13.59 -14.60 5.28
C LEU A 207 -12.93 -13.25 5.57
N ILE A 208 -12.78 -12.38 4.57
CA ILE A 208 -12.24 -11.01 4.78
C ILE A 208 -13.12 -10.23 5.76
N ASP A 209 -14.46 -10.32 5.63
CA ASP A 209 -15.40 -9.68 6.55
C ASP A 209 -15.28 -10.25 7.99
N GLN A 210 -14.98 -11.54 8.11
CA GLN A 210 -14.80 -12.26 9.38
C GLN A 210 -13.43 -12.06 10.02
N ALA A 211 -12.48 -11.39 9.37
CA ALA A 211 -11.19 -11.08 9.97
C ALA A 211 -11.36 -10.41 11.34
N THR A 212 -10.57 -10.87 12.32
CA THR A 212 -10.70 -10.37 13.70
C THR A 212 -10.20 -8.94 13.78
N PHE A 213 -9.03 -8.68 13.20
CA PHE A 213 -8.43 -7.37 13.07
C PHE A 213 -7.79 -7.22 11.70
N VAL A 214 -7.63 -5.96 11.29
CA VAL A 214 -6.89 -5.53 10.11
C VAL A 214 -5.72 -4.69 10.58
N ILE A 215 -4.49 -5.08 10.22
CA ILE A 215 -3.28 -4.33 10.59
C ILE A 215 -2.65 -3.78 9.32
N THR A 216 -2.46 -2.47 9.24
CA THR A 216 -1.88 -1.83 8.05
C THR A 216 -0.47 -1.34 8.34
N ASN A 217 0.33 -1.23 7.27
CA ASN A 217 1.64 -0.57 7.31
C ASN A 217 1.52 0.96 7.14
N SER A 218 0.33 1.54 7.34
CA SER A 218 0.15 2.99 7.43
C SER A 218 0.60 3.50 8.79
N ASP A 219 1.13 4.72 8.84
CA ASP A 219 1.42 5.43 10.09
C ASP A 219 0.60 6.74 10.12
N PRO A 220 -0.25 6.98 11.13
CA PRO A 220 -1.05 8.22 11.24
C PRO A 220 -0.24 9.53 11.27
N PHE A 221 1.06 9.49 11.60
CA PHE A 221 1.95 10.65 11.55
C PHE A 221 2.50 10.92 10.15
N LEU A 222 2.31 9.99 9.22
CA LEU A 222 2.77 10.08 7.84
C LEU A 222 1.61 10.13 6.86
N ASP A 223 0.61 9.28 7.03
CA ASP A 223 -0.41 8.95 6.04
C ASP A 223 -1.52 10.02 5.89
N PHE A 224 -2.29 9.92 4.81
CA PHE A 224 -3.49 10.72 4.63
C PHE A 224 -4.55 10.33 5.69
N PRO A 225 -5.18 11.31 6.35
CA PRO A 225 -6.22 11.03 7.33
C PRO A 225 -7.38 10.32 6.63
N ARG A 226 -7.88 9.24 7.24
CA ARG A 226 -9.03 8.51 6.74
C ARG A 226 -9.91 8.00 7.87
N PRO A 227 -11.24 7.89 7.66
CA PRO A 227 -12.11 7.19 8.59
C PRO A 227 -11.72 5.71 8.65
N ILE A 228 -11.60 5.17 9.86
CA ILE A 228 -11.39 3.74 10.12
C ILE A 228 -12.43 3.25 11.13
N ILE A 229 -12.66 1.94 11.16
CA ILE A 229 -13.51 1.26 12.14
C ILE A 229 -12.65 0.61 13.22
N SER A 230 -13.24 0.23 14.35
CA SER A 230 -12.54 -0.35 15.51
C SER A 230 -11.80 -1.68 15.26
N LYS A 231 -11.97 -2.27 14.07
CA LYS A 231 -11.27 -3.47 13.60
C LYS A 231 -9.87 -3.16 13.04
N VAL A 232 -9.59 -1.91 12.66
CA VAL A 232 -8.37 -1.51 11.96
C VAL A 232 -7.35 -0.88 12.89
N TYR A 233 -6.09 -1.30 12.75
CA TYR A 233 -4.96 -0.77 13.51
C TYR A 233 -3.80 -0.44 12.57
N ASP A 234 -3.46 0.85 12.51
CA ASP A 234 -2.34 1.35 11.71
C ASP A 234 -1.04 1.22 12.52
N LEU A 235 -0.26 0.17 12.23
CA LEU A 235 0.98 -0.18 12.94
C LEU A 235 2.21 -0.06 12.02
N GLY A 236 2.16 0.88 11.07
CA GLY A 236 3.26 1.18 10.16
C GLY A 236 4.55 1.53 10.90
N GLY A 237 5.67 1.08 10.35
CA GLY A 237 7.00 1.36 10.88
C GLY A 237 7.43 0.51 12.07
N MET A 238 6.55 -0.32 12.65
CA MET A 238 6.87 -1.19 13.79
C MET A 238 8.01 -2.18 13.51
N CYS A 239 8.25 -2.52 12.24
CA CYS A 239 9.33 -3.42 11.82
C CYS A 239 10.67 -2.71 11.54
N VAL A 240 10.76 -1.39 11.69
CA VAL A 240 12.02 -0.66 11.55
C VAL A 240 12.97 -1.12 12.65
N LYS A 241 14.17 -1.57 12.24
CA LYS A 241 15.14 -2.16 13.16
C LYS A 241 16.01 -1.08 13.81
N GLU A 242 16.45 -1.35 15.03
CA GLU A 242 17.54 -0.58 15.62
C GLU A 242 18.80 -0.67 14.73
N PRO A 243 19.49 0.47 14.53
CA PRO A 243 20.60 0.52 13.61
C PRO A 243 21.80 -0.22 14.20
N LYS A 244 22.53 -0.91 13.34
CA LYS A 244 23.78 -1.60 13.70
C LYS A 244 24.99 -0.74 13.35
N PRO A 245 26.14 -0.95 14.02
CA PRO A 245 27.39 -0.35 13.59
C PRO A 245 27.70 -0.72 12.13
N LEU A 246 28.03 0.30 11.34
CA LEU A 246 28.46 0.14 9.95
C LEU A 246 29.84 -0.52 9.89
N ASP A 247 30.08 -1.31 8.84
CA ASP A 247 31.41 -1.84 8.57
C ASP A 247 32.39 -0.74 8.12
N ARG A 248 33.68 -1.10 8.06
CA ARG A 248 34.76 -0.16 7.73
C ARG A 248 34.60 0.46 6.34
N MET A 249 34.07 -0.27 5.36
CA MET A 249 33.88 0.24 4.01
C MET A 249 32.92 1.44 4.03
N TRP A 250 31.79 1.31 4.71
CA TRP A 250 30.81 2.39 4.81
C TRP A 250 31.33 3.56 5.65
N THR A 251 32.00 3.31 6.77
CA THR A 251 32.56 4.40 7.59
C THR A 251 33.62 5.19 6.82
N ASP A 252 34.49 4.52 6.05
CA ASP A 252 35.53 5.17 5.26
C ASP A 252 34.93 5.99 4.10
N ILE A 253 33.80 5.55 3.51
CA ILE A 253 33.06 6.31 2.49
C ILE A 253 32.41 7.55 3.11
N LEU A 254 31.71 7.40 4.24
CA LEU A 254 30.98 8.46 4.90
C LEU A 254 31.90 9.54 5.51
N ALA A 255 33.15 9.19 5.85
CA ALA A 255 34.13 10.13 6.38
C ALA A 255 34.73 11.08 5.32
N LYS A 256 34.51 10.83 4.02
CA LYS A 256 35.14 11.63 2.95
C LYS A 256 34.54 13.03 2.83
N ARG A 257 33.26 13.20 3.19
CA ARG A 257 32.49 14.43 2.99
C ARG A 257 31.41 14.56 4.06
N ASP A 258 31.04 15.80 4.39
CA ASP A 258 30.06 16.08 5.46
C ASP A 258 28.61 15.77 5.05
N THR A 259 28.33 15.74 3.74
CA THR A 259 26.99 15.50 3.21
C THR A 259 26.99 14.23 2.36
N THR A 260 26.04 13.35 2.65
CA THR A 260 25.78 12.11 1.92
C THR A 260 24.33 12.08 1.46
N VAL A 261 24.13 11.66 0.21
CA VAL A 261 22.83 11.38 -0.40
C VAL A 261 22.75 9.88 -0.68
N LEU A 262 21.72 9.24 -0.15
CA LEU A 262 21.45 7.83 -0.42
C LEU A 262 20.52 7.72 -1.63
N ILE A 263 20.74 6.73 -2.50
CA ILE A 263 19.85 6.41 -3.62
C ILE A 263 19.51 4.92 -3.59
N ALA A 264 18.22 4.58 -3.47
CA ALA A 264 17.74 3.20 -3.58
C ALA A 264 16.27 3.13 -4.03
N PHE A 265 16.02 2.38 -5.09
CA PHE A 265 14.69 2.24 -5.69
C PHE A 265 13.94 0.96 -5.25
N GLY A 266 14.37 0.34 -4.16
CA GLY A 266 13.72 -0.84 -3.57
C GLY A 266 14.36 -2.16 -4.00
N SER A 267 13.63 -3.26 -3.78
CA SER A 267 14.10 -4.62 -4.13
C SER A 267 13.49 -5.13 -5.43
N ILE A 268 12.35 -4.56 -5.84
CA ILE A 268 11.68 -4.89 -7.09
C ILE A 268 12.26 -4.00 -8.18
N VAL A 269 12.08 -2.68 -8.12
CA VAL A 269 12.61 -1.76 -9.13
C VAL A 269 14.13 -1.66 -9.02
N LYS A 270 14.83 -2.38 -9.91
CA LYS A 270 16.30 -2.47 -9.93
C LYS A 270 16.90 -1.27 -10.66
N SER A 271 17.93 -0.66 -10.10
CA SER A 271 18.60 0.50 -10.70
C SER A 271 19.33 0.16 -12.00
N TYR A 272 19.81 -1.09 -12.17
CA TYR A 272 20.53 -1.45 -13.40
C TYR A 272 19.62 -1.60 -14.62
N THR A 273 18.32 -1.78 -14.44
CA THR A 273 17.35 -1.82 -15.55
C THR A 273 16.93 -0.42 -15.99
N MET A 274 17.36 0.62 -15.28
CA MET A 274 17.10 2.02 -15.62
C MET A 274 17.62 2.34 -17.04
N PRO A 275 16.85 3.10 -17.85
CA PRO A 275 17.30 3.59 -19.15
C PRO A 275 18.63 4.35 -19.07
N SER A 276 19.50 4.16 -20.07
CA SER A 276 20.86 4.74 -20.08
C SER A 276 20.86 6.26 -19.98
N ASN A 277 19.89 6.95 -20.60
CA ASN A 277 19.77 8.40 -20.52
C ASN A 277 19.51 8.90 -19.08
N MET A 278 18.70 8.17 -18.30
CA MET A 278 18.46 8.50 -16.89
C MET A 278 19.70 8.24 -16.03
N LYS A 279 20.43 7.13 -16.29
CA LYS A 279 21.71 6.86 -15.62
C LYS A 279 22.73 7.97 -15.88
N THR A 280 22.88 8.39 -17.15
CA THR A 280 23.78 9.48 -17.52
C THR A 280 23.39 10.78 -16.83
N ALA A 281 22.10 11.14 -16.84
CA ALA A 281 21.63 12.37 -16.18
C ALA A 281 21.88 12.36 -14.66
N LEU A 282 21.75 11.21 -13.99
CA LEU A 282 22.12 11.06 -12.57
C LEU A 282 23.63 11.26 -12.36
N VAL A 283 24.48 10.66 -13.19
CA VAL A 283 25.94 10.83 -13.10
C VAL A 283 26.36 12.28 -13.34
N ASP A 284 25.81 12.92 -14.37
CA ASP A 284 26.03 14.32 -14.68
C ASP A 284 25.57 15.23 -13.55
N THR A 285 24.45 14.88 -12.90
CA THR A 285 23.97 15.55 -11.70
C THR A 285 24.99 15.42 -10.58
N PHE A 286 25.42 14.20 -10.24
CA PHE A 286 26.32 13.95 -9.13
C PHE A 286 27.67 14.68 -9.29
N ALA A 287 28.18 14.80 -10.52
CA ALA A 287 29.39 15.57 -10.82
C ALA A 287 29.27 17.07 -10.45
N ARG A 288 28.06 17.62 -10.41
CA ARG A 288 27.80 19.03 -10.04
C ARG A 288 27.76 19.27 -8.52
N PHE A 289 27.96 18.22 -7.72
CA PHE A 289 28.02 18.26 -6.26
C PHE A 289 29.32 17.61 -5.75
N PRO A 290 30.50 18.20 -6.02
CA PRO A 290 31.79 17.60 -5.64
C PRO A 290 31.96 17.39 -4.13
N ASP A 291 31.22 18.16 -3.31
CA ASP A 291 31.24 18.12 -1.85
C ASP A 291 30.17 17.19 -1.24
N VAL A 292 29.42 16.45 -2.08
CA VAL A 292 28.41 15.47 -1.64
C VAL A 292 28.84 14.06 -2.02
N THR A 293 28.78 13.13 -1.06
CA THR A 293 28.94 11.69 -1.32
C THR A 293 27.60 11.10 -1.75
N PHE A 294 27.55 10.38 -2.87
CA PHE A 294 26.38 9.64 -3.31
C PHE A 294 26.60 8.14 -3.11
N ILE A 295 25.72 7.50 -2.35
CA ILE A 295 25.71 6.03 -2.19
C ILE A 295 24.51 5.50 -2.96
N TRP A 296 24.75 4.70 -3.99
CA TRP A 296 23.71 4.19 -4.88
C TRP A 296 23.59 2.67 -4.80
N LYS A 297 22.44 2.17 -4.37
CA LYS A 297 22.09 0.75 -4.51
C LYS A 297 21.88 0.42 -6.00
N TYR A 298 22.78 -0.39 -6.54
CA TYR A 298 22.81 -0.77 -7.95
C TYR A 298 23.13 -2.27 -8.05
N GLU A 299 22.12 -3.08 -8.41
CA GLU A 299 22.07 -4.53 -8.15
C GLU A 299 23.06 -5.37 -8.98
N THR A 300 23.96 -4.74 -9.74
CA THR A 300 25.03 -5.41 -10.47
C THR A 300 26.38 -4.73 -10.22
N ASN A 301 27.47 -5.42 -10.53
CA ASN A 301 28.82 -4.84 -10.46
C ASN A 301 29.21 -4.08 -11.73
N ASP A 302 28.28 -3.92 -12.70
CA ASP A 302 28.54 -3.18 -13.93
C ASP A 302 28.44 -1.67 -13.69
N THR A 303 29.53 -1.10 -13.18
CA THR A 303 29.63 0.30 -12.77
C THR A 303 30.55 1.10 -13.69
N LEU A 304 30.83 0.63 -14.91
CA LEU A 304 31.72 1.32 -15.86
C LEU A 304 31.22 2.73 -16.20
N PHE A 305 29.91 2.92 -16.22
CA PHE A 305 29.28 4.22 -16.46
C PHE A 305 29.54 5.26 -15.34
N LEU A 306 30.06 4.84 -14.18
CA LEU A 306 30.51 5.72 -13.10
C LEU A 306 31.99 6.11 -13.21
N GLN A 307 32.70 5.67 -14.25
CA GLN A 307 34.11 5.99 -14.42
C GLN A 307 34.33 7.51 -14.46
N GLY A 308 35.11 8.01 -13.50
CA GLY A 308 35.37 9.45 -13.34
C GLY A 308 34.50 10.14 -12.27
N ALA A 309 33.42 9.51 -11.80
CA ALA A 309 32.58 10.02 -10.73
C ALA A 309 33.18 9.73 -9.34
N GLN A 310 34.11 10.57 -8.89
CA GLN A 310 34.87 10.37 -7.63
C GLN A 310 34.04 10.45 -6.35
N ASN A 311 32.80 10.93 -6.44
CA ASN A 311 31.89 11.12 -5.32
C ASN A 311 30.72 10.14 -5.31
N VAL A 312 30.71 9.14 -6.21
CA VAL A 312 29.63 8.15 -6.33
C VAL A 312 30.15 6.75 -5.98
N TYR A 313 29.43 6.07 -5.09
CA TYR A 313 29.73 4.72 -4.64
C TYR A 313 28.53 3.83 -4.90
N ALA A 314 28.66 2.89 -5.82
CA ALA A 314 27.60 1.93 -6.14
C ALA A 314 27.88 0.56 -5.50
N ALA A 315 26.83 -0.09 -5.00
CA ALA A 315 26.91 -1.45 -4.47
C ALA A 315 25.61 -2.23 -4.72
N PRO A 316 25.68 -3.55 -4.98
CA PRO A 316 24.49 -4.40 -5.13
C PRO A 316 23.56 -4.39 -3.92
N TRP A 317 24.14 -4.24 -2.73
CA TRP A 317 23.42 -4.16 -1.49
C TRP A 317 24.04 -3.10 -0.58
N ILE A 318 23.17 -2.39 0.15
CA ILE A 318 23.56 -1.36 1.12
C ILE A 318 22.86 -1.63 2.47
N PRO A 319 23.50 -1.37 3.62
CA PRO A 319 22.85 -1.41 4.91
C PRO A 319 21.97 -0.15 5.11
N GLN A 320 20.89 -0.04 4.34
CA GLN A 320 20.05 1.16 4.20
C GLN A 320 19.62 1.75 5.55
N ASN A 321 19.02 0.95 6.44
CA ASN A 321 18.59 1.38 7.77
C ASN A 321 19.73 1.96 8.62
N ASP A 322 20.93 1.36 8.52
CA ASP A 322 22.10 1.76 9.31
C ASP A 322 22.74 3.03 8.72
N LEU A 323 22.78 3.14 7.38
CA LEU A 323 23.24 4.35 6.67
C LEU A 323 22.34 5.54 6.97
N LEU A 324 21.01 5.37 6.92
CA LEU A 324 20.04 6.42 7.24
C LEU A 324 20.20 6.97 8.66
N ASN A 325 20.77 6.19 9.58
CA ASN A 325 21.06 6.64 10.94
C ASN A 325 22.34 7.49 11.06
N HIS A 326 23.18 7.53 10.02
CA HIS A 326 24.44 8.26 10.07
C HIS A 326 24.21 9.78 9.87
N PRO A 327 24.83 10.66 10.70
CA PRO A 327 24.55 12.09 10.67
C PRO A 327 24.94 12.80 9.37
N SER A 328 25.84 12.24 8.56
CA SER A 328 26.18 12.80 7.25
C SER A 328 25.10 12.55 6.19
N VAL A 329 24.19 11.57 6.38
CA VAL A 329 23.11 11.31 5.43
C VAL A 329 22.03 12.38 5.58
N LYS A 330 21.92 13.25 4.58
CA LYS A 330 21.03 14.43 4.61
C LYS A 330 19.83 14.33 3.67
N LEU A 331 19.84 13.37 2.76
CA LEU A 331 18.78 13.17 1.79
C LEU A 331 18.76 11.71 1.34
N PHE A 332 17.56 11.19 1.10
CA PHE A 332 17.35 9.89 0.50
C PHE A 332 16.48 10.01 -0.76
N ILE A 333 17.04 9.65 -1.90
CA ILE A 333 16.34 9.53 -3.19
C ILE A 333 15.83 8.11 -3.32
N MET A 334 14.52 7.93 -3.44
CA MET A 334 13.89 6.62 -3.35
C MET A 334 12.59 6.50 -4.13
N HIS A 335 12.15 5.27 -4.41
CA HIS A 335 10.98 4.98 -5.24
C HIS A 335 9.59 5.22 -4.60
N GLY A 336 9.49 5.48 -3.29
CA GLY A 336 8.21 5.67 -2.60
C GLY A 336 7.65 4.43 -1.88
N GLY A 337 8.40 3.34 -1.78
CA GLY A 337 7.98 2.17 -1.01
C GLY A 337 7.84 2.44 0.48
N MET A 338 6.71 2.01 1.07
CA MET A 338 6.32 2.36 2.44
C MET A 338 7.35 1.97 3.51
N ASN A 339 8.02 0.82 3.38
CA ASN A 339 9.07 0.40 4.34
C ASN A 339 10.26 1.36 4.36
N SER A 340 10.74 1.77 3.18
CA SER A 340 11.84 2.75 3.06
C SER A 340 11.43 4.13 3.57
N ILE A 341 10.15 4.51 3.41
CA ILE A 341 9.60 5.74 4.01
C ILE A 341 9.65 5.65 5.53
N HIS A 342 9.23 4.53 6.12
CA HIS A 342 9.28 4.34 7.58
C HIS A 342 10.71 4.43 8.10
N GLU A 343 11.68 3.79 7.44
CA GLU A 343 13.09 3.86 7.82
C GLU A 343 13.61 5.30 7.81
N ALA A 344 13.32 6.07 6.75
CA ALA A 344 13.73 7.47 6.67
C ALA A 344 13.03 8.36 7.71
N ALA A 345 11.74 8.14 7.94
CA ALA A 345 10.95 8.87 8.92
C ALA A 345 11.44 8.64 10.35
N HIS A 346 11.87 7.41 10.69
CA HIS A 346 12.47 7.10 11.99
C HIS A 346 13.81 7.83 12.22
N ARG A 347 14.54 8.15 11.14
CA ARG A 347 15.85 8.80 11.21
C ARG A 347 15.81 10.30 10.91
N GLY A 348 14.64 10.84 10.58
CA GLY A 348 14.48 12.27 10.27
C GLY A 348 15.22 12.70 9.01
N VAL A 349 15.31 11.82 8.01
CA VAL A 349 15.98 12.10 6.74
C VAL A 349 14.95 12.55 5.69
N PRO A 350 15.11 13.75 5.09
CA PRO A 350 14.28 14.21 3.99
C PRO A 350 14.33 13.31 2.75
N LEU A 351 13.29 13.38 1.94
CA LEU A 351 13.10 12.50 0.79
C LEU A 351 13.00 13.24 -0.54
N VAL A 352 13.56 12.64 -1.60
CA VAL A 352 13.11 12.89 -2.98
C VAL A 352 12.51 11.57 -3.45
N VAL A 353 11.20 11.57 -3.65
CA VAL A 353 10.43 10.38 -4.01
C VAL A 353 10.25 10.35 -5.53
N VAL A 354 10.73 9.30 -6.17
CA VAL A 354 10.64 9.09 -7.62
C VAL A 354 9.74 7.87 -7.89
N PRO A 355 8.41 8.06 -7.91
CA PRO A 355 7.46 6.94 -7.91
C PRO A 355 7.47 6.15 -9.22
N GLN A 356 7.36 4.82 -9.10
CA GLN A 356 7.43 3.89 -10.23
C GLN A 356 6.07 3.21 -10.47
N CYS A 357 5.46 2.62 -9.44
CA CYS A 357 4.21 1.89 -9.59
C CYS A 357 3.43 1.75 -8.28
N ALA A 358 2.26 1.11 -8.34
CA ALA A 358 1.41 0.79 -7.20
C ALA A 358 1.08 2.01 -6.33
N ASP A 359 1.34 1.94 -5.02
CA ASP A 359 1.09 2.99 -4.03
C ASP A 359 2.12 4.13 -4.05
N GLN A 360 3.19 3.99 -4.82
CA GLN A 360 4.33 4.91 -4.75
C GLN A 360 3.96 6.34 -5.15
N MET A 361 3.10 6.52 -6.16
CA MET A 361 2.63 7.84 -6.59
C MET A 361 1.86 8.54 -5.45
N ARG A 362 0.98 7.80 -4.78
CA ARG A 362 0.24 8.28 -3.61
C ARG A 362 1.18 8.61 -2.47
N ASN A 363 2.16 7.75 -2.19
CA ASN A 363 3.14 7.95 -1.14
C ASN A 363 4.04 9.17 -1.41
N ALA A 364 4.36 9.46 -2.68
CA ALA A 364 5.08 10.68 -3.04
C ALA A 364 4.28 11.94 -2.68
N LYS A 365 2.97 11.95 -2.97
CA LYS A 365 2.06 13.04 -2.55
C LYS A 365 1.95 13.16 -1.04
N MET A 366 1.96 12.04 -0.32
CA MET A 366 1.94 12.00 1.15
C MET A 366 3.17 12.71 1.73
N ILE A 367 4.37 12.40 1.23
CA ILE A 367 5.63 13.03 1.63
C ILE A 367 5.68 14.52 1.26
N ALA A 368 5.25 14.87 0.04
CA ALA A 368 5.19 16.25 -0.40
C ALA A 368 4.25 17.09 0.49
N ARG A 369 3.08 16.56 0.86
CA ARG A 369 2.13 17.20 1.78
C ARG A 369 2.74 17.44 3.15
N LEU A 370 3.44 16.46 3.73
CA LEU A 370 4.08 16.61 5.03
C LEU A 370 5.13 17.74 5.01
N GLY A 371 5.75 17.98 3.85
CA GLY A 371 6.81 18.98 3.69
C GLY A 371 8.19 18.46 4.11
N ASN A 372 8.36 17.14 4.23
CA ASN A 372 9.65 16.48 4.49
C ASN A 372 10.26 15.84 3.23
N GLY A 373 9.72 16.13 2.05
CA GLY A 373 10.33 15.73 0.79
C GLY A 373 9.62 16.29 -0.44
N VAL A 374 10.05 15.81 -1.61
CA VAL A 374 9.55 16.23 -2.92
C VAL A 374 9.06 15.00 -3.69
N ASP A 375 7.91 15.13 -4.33
CA ASP A 375 7.43 14.22 -5.38
C ASP A 375 8.09 14.62 -6.72
N PHE A 376 9.00 13.78 -7.21
CA PHE A 376 9.78 14.02 -8.42
C PHE A 376 9.33 13.07 -9.53
N ASP A 377 8.90 13.61 -10.65
CA ASP A 377 8.43 12.80 -11.77
C ASP A 377 9.57 11.95 -12.33
N ARG A 378 9.36 10.63 -12.40
CA ARG A 378 10.34 9.71 -12.98
C ARG A 378 10.67 10.04 -14.44
N PHE A 379 9.76 10.64 -15.19
CA PHE A 379 10.00 11.01 -16.59
C PHE A 379 10.98 12.18 -16.73
N ASP A 380 11.23 12.91 -15.63
CA ASP A 380 12.24 13.97 -15.54
C ASP A 380 13.61 13.45 -15.07
N LEU A 381 13.78 12.14 -14.81
CA LEU A 381 15.08 11.56 -14.45
C LEU A 381 16.11 11.59 -15.59
N ASN A 382 15.71 11.93 -16.81
CA ASN A 382 16.62 12.14 -17.94
C ASN A 382 17.17 13.58 -18.00
N ASP A 383 16.77 14.47 -17.08
CA ASP A 383 17.14 15.87 -17.05
C ASP A 383 18.02 16.18 -15.82
N ALA A 384 19.33 16.31 -16.05
CA ALA A 384 20.29 16.58 -14.99
C ALA A 384 20.08 17.95 -14.32
N ASP A 385 19.48 18.93 -14.99
CA ASP A 385 19.22 20.25 -14.43
C ASP A 385 18.10 20.17 -13.40
N LYS A 386 16.99 19.48 -13.73
CA LYS A 386 15.87 19.25 -12.80
C LYS A 386 16.29 18.44 -11.57
N ILE A 387 17.08 17.38 -11.76
CA ILE A 387 17.57 16.58 -10.62
C ILE A 387 18.52 17.42 -9.75
N SER A 388 19.40 18.23 -10.37
CA SER A 388 20.30 19.13 -9.64
C SER A 388 19.51 20.17 -8.84
N GLU A 389 18.45 20.74 -9.42
CA GLU A 389 17.60 21.73 -8.75
C GLU A 389 16.93 21.13 -7.51
N VAL A 390 16.31 19.95 -7.63
CA VAL A 390 15.61 19.33 -6.50
C VAL A 390 16.57 18.92 -5.38
N ILE A 391 17.75 18.39 -5.71
CA ILE A 391 18.76 18.03 -4.70
C ILE A 391 19.26 19.29 -3.98
N ARG A 392 19.58 20.38 -4.71
CA ARG A 392 19.98 21.66 -4.09
C ARG A 392 18.87 22.18 -3.19
N LYS A 393 17.62 22.13 -3.67
CA LYS A 393 16.46 22.60 -2.92
C LYS A 393 16.33 21.89 -1.58
N VAL A 394 16.27 20.56 -1.59
CA VAL A 394 16.05 19.77 -0.36
C VAL A 394 17.24 19.86 0.60
N LEU A 395 18.48 19.93 0.10
CA LEU A 395 19.67 20.08 0.95
C LEU A 395 19.80 21.48 1.57
N ASN A 396 19.38 22.54 0.87
CA ASN A 396 19.58 23.92 1.31
C ASN A 396 18.38 24.48 2.11
N GLU A 397 17.16 24.10 1.76
CA GLU A 397 15.95 24.57 2.44
C GLU A 397 15.72 23.79 3.74
N LYS A 398 16.07 24.42 4.87
CA LYS A 398 15.94 23.82 6.22
C LYS A 398 14.51 23.41 6.61
N SER A 399 13.48 23.84 5.89
CA SER A 399 12.10 23.40 6.12
C SER A 399 11.99 21.87 5.99
N TYR A 400 12.62 21.26 4.98
CA TYR A 400 12.55 19.82 4.75
C TYR A 400 13.16 19.02 5.90
N SER A 401 14.38 19.36 6.33
CA SER A 401 15.04 18.69 7.45
C SER A 401 14.33 18.92 8.79
N LYS A 402 13.87 20.14 9.07
CA LYS A 402 13.09 20.42 10.29
C LYS A 402 11.80 19.62 10.36
N THR A 403 11.09 19.46 9.25
CA THR A 403 9.89 18.63 9.19
C THR A 403 10.23 17.16 9.38
N ALA A 404 11.28 16.66 8.71
CA ALA A 404 11.72 15.27 8.87
C ALA A 404 12.11 14.96 10.32
N GLU A 405 12.89 15.83 10.97
CA GLU A 405 13.25 15.74 12.39
C GLU A 405 12.01 15.78 13.31
N ARG A 406 11.05 16.65 13.02
CA ARG A 406 9.78 16.72 13.76
C ARG A 406 9.00 15.42 13.66
N VAL A 407 8.90 14.83 12.47
CA VAL A 407 8.25 13.54 12.24
C VAL A 407 8.95 12.43 13.02
N ALA A 408 10.27 12.35 12.95
CA ALA A 408 11.06 11.40 13.72
C ALA A 408 10.81 11.53 15.23
N LEU A 409 10.72 12.78 15.72
CA LEU A 409 10.43 13.06 17.12
C LEU A 409 9.01 12.59 17.52
N MET A 410 8.00 12.76 16.66
CA MET A 410 6.65 12.26 16.90
C MET A 410 6.61 10.73 16.94
N ILE A 411 7.28 10.06 16.00
CA ILE A 411 7.40 8.60 15.97
C ILE A 411 8.07 8.09 17.25
N LYS A 412 9.21 8.68 17.63
CA LYS A 412 9.96 8.31 18.84
C LYS A 412 9.16 8.50 20.13
N ASN A 413 8.32 9.53 20.19
CA ASN A 413 7.49 9.86 21.37
C ASN A 413 6.03 9.39 21.23
N ARG A 414 5.77 8.40 20.37
CA ARG A 414 4.43 7.85 20.20
C ARG A 414 3.88 7.38 21.56
N PRO A 415 2.64 7.72 21.94
CA PRO A 415 2.08 7.36 23.25
C PRO A 415 1.80 5.86 23.40
N ILE A 416 1.61 5.14 22.30
CA ILE A 416 1.27 3.72 22.27
C ILE A 416 2.43 2.93 21.67
N ASN A 417 2.93 1.94 22.43
CA ASN A 417 3.95 1.02 21.95
C ASN A 417 3.35 0.05 20.91
N GLN A 418 3.79 0.16 19.65
CA GLN A 418 3.23 -0.64 18.56
C GLN A 418 3.47 -2.14 18.74
N THR A 419 4.67 -2.57 19.16
CA THR A 419 4.99 -3.99 19.38
C THR A 419 4.08 -4.64 20.42
N THR A 420 3.85 -3.95 21.54
CA THR A 420 2.95 -4.42 22.60
C THR A 420 1.51 -4.50 22.10
N SER A 421 1.07 -3.50 21.34
CA SER A 421 -0.27 -3.51 20.71
C SER A 421 -0.42 -4.69 19.75
N PHE A 422 0.56 -4.92 18.87
CA PHE A 422 0.57 -6.05 17.94
C PHE A 422 0.44 -7.39 18.67
N LEU A 423 1.29 -7.65 19.67
CA LEU A 423 1.24 -8.91 20.42
C LEU A 423 -0.13 -9.13 21.07
N ARG A 424 -0.68 -8.09 21.73
CA ARG A 424 -2.01 -8.17 22.36
C ARG A 424 -3.14 -8.37 21.37
N LEU A 425 -3.08 -7.75 20.19
CA LEU A 425 -4.08 -7.93 19.14
C LEU A 425 -4.06 -9.37 18.61
N VAL A 426 -2.88 -9.93 18.36
CA VAL A 426 -2.72 -11.32 17.90
C VAL A 426 -3.19 -12.30 18.98
N GLU A 427 -2.78 -12.12 20.23
CA GLU A 427 -3.18 -12.98 21.36
C GLU A 427 -4.70 -12.91 21.61
N PHE A 428 -5.28 -11.72 21.52
CA PHE A 428 -6.73 -11.54 21.61
C PHE A 428 -7.43 -12.29 20.47
N ALA A 429 -6.96 -12.12 19.24
CA ALA A 429 -7.58 -12.75 18.08
C ALA A 429 -7.45 -14.28 18.11
N ALA A 430 -6.32 -14.81 18.57
CA ALA A 430 -6.13 -16.25 18.76
C ALA A 430 -7.10 -16.81 19.80
N LYS A 431 -7.35 -16.07 20.88
CA LYS A 431 -8.22 -16.50 21.98
C LYS A 431 -9.71 -16.39 21.68
N PHE A 432 -10.14 -15.31 21.04
CA PHE A 432 -11.56 -14.98 20.91
C PHE A 432 -12.11 -15.11 19.49
N GLY A 433 -11.24 -15.12 18.47
CA GLY A 433 -11.67 -15.18 17.08
C GLY A 433 -12.43 -13.92 16.63
N PRO A 434 -13.24 -14.04 15.56
CA PRO A 434 -14.01 -12.94 15.00
C PRO A 434 -14.88 -12.21 16.04
N VAL A 435 -14.95 -10.88 15.95
CA VAL A 435 -15.72 -10.02 16.86
C VAL A 435 -16.87 -9.35 16.10
N PRO A 436 -18.10 -9.92 16.08
CA PRO A 436 -19.19 -9.40 15.28
C PRO A 436 -19.59 -7.95 15.60
N SER A 437 -19.39 -7.50 16.84
CA SER A 437 -19.68 -6.12 17.24
C SER A 437 -18.76 -5.08 16.61
N MET A 438 -17.64 -5.49 16.00
CA MET A 438 -16.71 -4.62 15.25
C MET A 438 -16.87 -4.74 13.74
N THR A 439 -17.81 -5.58 13.26
CA THR A 439 -18.08 -5.76 11.84
C THR A 439 -19.08 -4.71 11.35
N SER A 440 -18.71 -4.01 10.28
CA SER A 440 -19.56 -2.99 9.65
C SER A 440 -20.67 -3.65 8.84
N LEU A 441 -21.89 -3.08 8.87
CA LEU A 441 -22.98 -3.49 7.98
C LEU A 441 -22.83 -2.94 6.56
N ALA A 442 -21.90 -1.99 6.34
CA ALA A 442 -21.73 -1.32 5.06
C ALA A 442 -21.56 -2.28 3.86
N PRO A 443 -20.73 -3.34 3.92
CA PRO A 443 -20.54 -4.26 2.80
C PRO A 443 -21.80 -5.05 2.44
N ARG A 444 -22.71 -5.21 3.39
CA ARG A 444 -23.97 -5.96 3.25
C ARG A 444 -25.17 -5.06 2.97
N THR A 445 -24.96 -3.74 2.89
CA THR A 445 -26.02 -2.75 2.67
C THR A 445 -26.13 -2.42 1.19
N THR A 446 -27.36 -2.34 0.67
CA THR A 446 -27.58 -1.95 -0.74
C THR A 446 -27.19 -0.50 -0.98
N LEU A 447 -26.80 -0.16 -2.22
CA LEU A 447 -26.48 1.22 -2.60
C LEU A 447 -27.62 2.21 -2.29
N ILE A 448 -28.87 1.78 -2.43
CA ILE A 448 -30.07 2.58 -2.14
C ILE A 448 -30.09 2.97 -0.66
N ALA A 449 -29.98 1.99 0.23
CA ALA A 449 -30.01 2.24 1.68
C ALA A 449 -28.76 2.97 2.16
N TYR A 450 -27.59 2.62 1.62
CA TYR A 450 -26.31 3.23 1.99
C TYR A 450 -26.29 4.75 1.74
N PHE A 451 -26.83 5.19 0.59
CA PHE A 451 -26.93 6.61 0.23
C PHE A 451 -28.29 7.24 0.59
N MET A 452 -29.16 6.51 1.31
CA MET A 452 -30.51 6.94 1.68
C MET A 452 -31.35 7.42 0.47
N LEU A 453 -31.15 6.83 -0.70
CA LEU A 453 -31.81 7.26 -1.93
C LEU A 453 -33.33 7.04 -1.88
N ASP A 454 -33.76 6.00 -1.15
CA ASP A 454 -35.16 5.73 -0.83
C ASP A 454 -35.80 6.83 0.02
N ALA A 455 -35.12 7.27 1.09
CA ALA A 455 -35.58 8.36 1.94
C ALA A 455 -35.60 9.70 1.19
N ILE A 456 -34.58 9.98 0.37
CA ILE A 456 -34.52 11.17 -0.48
C ILE A 456 -35.66 11.16 -1.51
N ALA A 457 -35.88 10.02 -2.17
CA ALA A 457 -36.99 9.87 -3.11
C ALA A 457 -38.35 10.08 -2.44
N LEU A 458 -38.54 9.50 -1.24
CA LEU A 458 -39.77 9.70 -0.44
C LEU A 458 -39.96 11.17 -0.06
N PHE A 459 -38.89 11.88 0.31
CA PHE A 459 -38.94 13.30 0.65
C PHE A 459 -39.40 14.15 -0.54
N PHE A 460 -38.79 13.99 -1.72
CA PHE A 460 -39.19 14.72 -2.92
C PHE A 460 -40.58 14.35 -3.41
N PHE A 461 -40.94 13.06 -3.36
CA PHE A 461 -42.30 12.61 -3.65
C PHE A 461 -43.33 13.32 -2.77
N THR A 462 -43.07 13.42 -1.46
CA THR A 462 -43.94 14.12 -0.50
C THR A 462 -44.09 15.61 -0.83
N ILE A 463 -42.99 16.30 -1.19
CA ILE A 463 -43.04 17.71 -1.60
C ILE A 463 -43.88 17.89 -2.87
N ILE A 464 -43.72 17.01 -3.85
CA ILE A 464 -44.50 17.06 -5.10
C ILE A 464 -45.98 16.85 -4.81
N CYS A 465 -46.35 15.86 -4.00
CA CYS A 465 -47.74 15.62 -3.61
C CYS A 465 -48.35 16.85 -2.90
N LEU A 466 -47.64 17.46 -1.95
CA LEU A 466 -48.11 18.66 -1.26
C LEU A 466 -48.25 19.86 -2.21
N GLY A 467 -47.31 20.04 -3.14
CA GLY A 467 -47.37 21.08 -4.18
C GLY A 467 -48.55 20.90 -5.12
N VAL A 468 -48.84 19.67 -5.53
CA VAL A 468 -50.02 19.32 -6.35
C VAL A 468 -51.31 19.58 -5.58
N ILE A 469 -51.41 19.15 -4.32
CA ILE A 469 -52.58 19.41 -3.45
C ILE A 469 -52.80 20.92 -3.29
N LEU A 470 -51.74 21.69 -3.02
CA LEU A 470 -51.81 23.14 -2.89
C LEU A 470 -52.27 23.80 -4.19
N TYR A 471 -51.70 23.40 -5.33
CA TYR A 471 -52.08 23.89 -6.65
C TYR A 471 -53.58 23.68 -6.92
N TYR A 472 -54.08 22.46 -6.72
CA TYR A 472 -55.50 22.15 -6.91
C TYR A 472 -56.40 22.84 -5.89
N SER A 473 -55.94 23.04 -4.65
CA SER A 473 -56.68 23.77 -3.62
C SER A 473 -56.80 25.25 -3.99
N VAL A 474 -55.72 25.91 -4.40
CA VAL A 474 -55.70 27.30 -4.86
C VAL A 474 -56.54 27.47 -6.11
N LYS A 475 -56.40 26.56 -7.09
CA LYS A 475 -57.23 26.56 -8.31
C LYS A 475 -58.71 26.43 -7.97
N SER A 476 -59.07 25.54 -7.05
CA SER A 476 -60.45 25.35 -6.58
C SER A 476 -61.00 26.61 -5.91
N VAL A 477 -60.21 27.26 -5.04
CA VAL A 477 -60.58 28.53 -4.40
C VAL A 477 -60.74 29.64 -5.45
N PHE A 478 -59.83 29.76 -6.40
CA PHE A 478 -59.89 30.77 -7.46
C PHE A 478 -61.11 30.59 -8.37
N VAL A 479 -61.42 29.36 -8.78
CA VAL A 479 -62.61 29.01 -9.55
C VAL A 479 -63.87 29.33 -8.75
N TYR A 480 -63.91 28.98 -7.46
CA TYR A 480 -65.03 29.29 -6.57
C TYR A 480 -65.28 30.80 -6.44
N VAL A 481 -64.23 31.59 -6.16
CA VAL A 481 -64.30 33.05 -6.06
C VAL A 481 -64.74 33.67 -7.38
N SER A 482 -64.21 33.21 -8.51
CA SER A 482 -64.57 33.69 -9.85
C SER A 482 -66.03 33.40 -10.20
N ASN A 483 -66.51 32.18 -9.91
CA ASN A 483 -67.91 31.80 -10.12
C ASN A 483 -68.87 32.59 -9.20
N ARG A 484 -68.47 32.85 -7.94
CA ARG A 484 -69.25 33.69 -7.01
C ARG A 484 -69.34 35.14 -7.49
N LYS A 485 -68.23 35.72 -7.96
CA LYS A 485 -68.22 37.07 -8.58
C LYS A 485 -69.13 37.14 -9.80
N ARG A 486 -69.18 36.10 -10.64
CA ARG A 486 -70.09 36.03 -11.79
C ARG A 486 -71.56 36.03 -11.36
N LYS A 487 -71.92 35.20 -10.37
CA LYS A 487 -73.30 35.17 -9.81
C LYS A 487 -73.74 36.50 -9.20
N ILE A 488 -72.85 37.24 -8.53
CA ILE A 488 -73.17 38.56 -7.96
C ILE A 488 -73.38 39.63 -9.04
N LYS A 489 -72.77 39.50 -10.22
CA LYS A 489 -72.99 40.42 -11.36
C LYS A 489 -74.28 40.13 -12.15
N GLU A 490 -74.84 38.93 -12.01
CA GLU A 490 -76.06 38.49 -12.70
C GLU A 490 -77.34 38.73 -11.87
N GLN A 491 -77.20 39.16 -10.61
CA GLN A 491 -78.26 39.69 -9.75
C GLN A 491 -78.23 41.21 -9.76
#